data_AF-A0A9D1N0E1-F1
#
_entry.id   AF-A0A9D1N0E1-F1
#
_cell.length_a   1.000
_cell.length_b   1.000
_cell.length_c   1.000
_cell.angle_alpha   90.00
_cell.angle_beta   90.00
_cell.angle_gamma   90.00
#
_symmetry.space_group_name_H-M   'P 1'
#
loop_
_entity.id
_entity.type
_entity.pdbx_description
1 polymer ?
#
loop_
_entity_poly.entity_id
_entity_poly.type
_entity_poly.pdbx_seq_one_letter_code
_entity_poly.pdbx_strand_id
1 'polypeptide(L)'
;MIDEAVFAGCDAVKFQKRTVTKVYTPEELDVYRPNYYGNTNRDLKLGLEFSLEDYKEIDSYCKAKKIMWFASCWDLDSVDFIEQFDVPCHKVASALLTDDEMLLRLKKTNKPILLSTGMSSMEEIRHALKVLGEENLVIFHCTSTYPTEHKEINLRVIEELRKEFNCPIGYSGHEKGLLPSILSVQLGACSVERHITIDRTLWGSDQAASLEPEGLRRMVRDIREVKVVLGDGKKIVYDSELPVRKKLRKTSKVLVENV
;
A
#
# COMPACT_ATOMS: atom_id res chain seq x y z
N MET A 1 12.80 -7.83 8.63
CA MET A 1 11.61 -7.14 8.05
C MET A 1 10.65 -8.12 7.40
N ILE A 2 11.09 -8.99 6.48
CA ILE A 2 10.21 -10.01 5.86
C ILE A 2 9.53 -10.89 6.93
N ASP A 3 10.29 -11.35 7.94
CA ASP A 3 9.71 -12.13 9.05
C ASP A 3 8.63 -11.39 9.82
N GLU A 4 8.78 -10.08 10.03
CA GLU A 4 7.77 -9.28 10.72
C GLU A 4 6.50 -9.14 9.88
N ALA A 5 6.63 -9.00 8.55
CA ALA A 5 5.49 -9.00 7.65
C ALA A 5 4.75 -10.35 7.66
N VAL A 6 5.50 -11.46 7.60
CA VAL A 6 4.93 -12.82 7.70
C VAL A 6 4.23 -13.03 9.04
N PHE A 7 4.88 -12.63 10.15
CA PHE A 7 4.33 -12.77 11.49
C PHE A 7 3.09 -11.90 11.71
N ALA A 8 3.04 -10.70 11.12
CA ALA A 8 1.85 -9.87 11.10
C ALA A 8 0.74 -10.42 10.20
N GLY A 9 1.06 -11.37 9.33
CA GLY A 9 0.14 -11.97 8.37
C GLY A 9 -0.08 -11.09 7.15
N CYS A 10 0.88 -10.27 6.73
CA CYS A 10 0.81 -9.57 5.46
C CYS A 10 0.77 -10.55 4.28
N ASP A 11 0.04 -10.19 3.22
CA ASP A 11 -0.08 -11.04 2.03
C ASP A 11 1.14 -10.94 1.10
N ALA A 12 1.84 -9.79 1.14
CA ALA A 12 3.02 -9.54 0.32
C ALA A 12 4.01 -8.56 0.96
N VAL A 13 5.26 -8.58 0.49
CA VAL A 13 6.29 -7.57 0.75
C VAL A 13 6.72 -6.89 -0.55
N LYS A 14 6.91 -5.58 -0.51
CA LYS A 14 7.27 -4.78 -1.68
C LYS A 14 8.63 -4.13 -1.54
N PHE A 15 9.46 -4.25 -2.57
CA PHE A 15 10.77 -3.61 -2.67
C PHE A 15 10.75 -2.47 -3.71
N GLN A 16 11.89 -1.81 -3.91
CA GLN A 16 12.06 -0.81 -4.96
C GLN A 16 13.36 -1.10 -5.71
N LYS A 17 13.33 -1.01 -7.05
CA LYS A 17 14.51 -1.15 -7.90
C LYS A 17 14.67 0.09 -8.77
N ARG A 18 15.88 0.63 -8.82
CA ARG A 18 16.24 1.69 -9.76
C ARG A 18 17.63 1.53 -10.36
N THR A 19 17.81 2.07 -11.55
CA THR A 19 19.12 2.38 -12.13
C THR A 19 19.43 3.82 -11.80
N VAL A 20 20.24 4.05 -10.77
CA VAL A 20 20.44 5.38 -10.14
C VAL A 20 20.78 6.48 -11.17
N THR A 21 21.64 6.19 -12.13
CA THR A 21 22.08 7.14 -13.16
C THR A 21 21.03 7.44 -14.23
N LYS A 22 19.96 6.64 -14.33
CA LYS A 22 18.84 6.90 -15.25
C LYS A 22 17.71 7.69 -14.57
N VAL A 23 17.50 7.45 -13.28
CA VAL A 23 16.41 8.07 -12.52
C VAL A 23 16.75 9.48 -12.04
N TYR A 24 18.03 9.76 -11.78
CA TYR A 24 18.47 11.04 -11.25
C TYR A 24 19.48 11.70 -12.20
N THR A 25 19.35 13.02 -12.36
CA THR A 25 20.35 13.79 -13.11
C THR A 25 21.68 13.83 -12.35
N PRO A 26 22.83 14.04 -13.03
CA PRO A 26 24.11 14.22 -12.36
C PRO A 26 24.07 15.33 -11.29
N GLU A 27 23.38 16.43 -11.57
CA GLU A 27 23.25 17.56 -10.64
C GLU A 27 22.53 17.15 -9.35
N GLU A 28 21.42 16.41 -9.45
CA GLU A 28 20.68 15.89 -8.29
C GLU A 28 21.49 14.85 -7.51
N LEU A 29 22.32 14.05 -8.19
CA LEU A 29 23.18 13.06 -7.56
C LEU A 29 24.33 13.73 -6.78
N ASP A 30 24.86 14.84 -7.28
CA ASP A 30 26.01 15.51 -6.67
C ASP A 30 25.63 16.52 -5.57
N VAL A 31 24.32 16.66 -5.26
CA VAL A 31 23.83 17.45 -4.12
C VAL A 31 24.44 16.94 -2.81
N TYR A 32 25.00 17.86 -2.02
CA TYR A 32 25.52 17.57 -0.68
C TYR A 32 24.37 17.20 0.26
N ARG A 33 24.39 15.95 0.72
CA ARG A 33 23.40 15.35 1.62
C ARG A 33 24.07 14.28 2.47
N PRO A 34 24.68 14.65 3.61
CA PRO A 34 25.30 13.71 4.53
C PRO A 34 24.36 12.58 4.94
N ASN A 35 24.83 11.35 4.82
CA ASN A 35 24.05 10.14 5.07
C ASN A 35 24.96 8.98 5.50
N TYR A 36 24.37 7.80 5.74
CA TYR A 36 25.09 6.62 6.21
C TYR A 36 26.15 6.11 5.20
N TYR A 37 25.92 6.30 3.90
CA TYR A 37 26.78 5.78 2.83
C TYR A 37 27.82 6.79 2.33
N GLY A 38 27.67 8.07 2.68
CA GLY A 38 28.58 9.13 2.24
C GLY A 38 28.02 10.53 2.42
N ASN A 39 28.47 11.46 1.57
CA ASN A 39 28.17 12.89 1.69
C ASN A 39 27.26 13.43 0.59
N THR A 40 26.99 12.64 -0.44
CA THR A 40 26.19 13.06 -1.59
C THR A 40 24.89 12.27 -1.68
N ASN A 41 23.93 12.81 -2.41
CA ASN A 41 22.71 12.08 -2.76
C ASN A 41 23.05 10.83 -3.60
N ARG A 42 24.12 10.86 -4.41
CA ARG A 42 24.65 9.70 -5.14
C ARG A 42 25.03 8.56 -4.20
N ASP A 43 25.80 8.85 -3.15
CA ASP A 43 26.20 7.84 -2.16
C ASP A 43 24.98 7.19 -1.53
N LEU A 44 23.98 8.01 -1.20
CA LEU A 44 22.72 7.52 -0.66
C LEU A 44 21.99 6.61 -1.65
N LYS A 45 21.78 7.06 -2.88
CA LYS A 45 20.99 6.31 -3.87
C LYS A 45 21.68 5.01 -4.27
N LEU A 46 23.01 5.00 -4.39
CA LEU A 46 23.77 3.78 -4.67
C LEU A 46 23.75 2.82 -3.48
N GLY A 47 23.93 3.32 -2.26
CA GLY A 47 23.94 2.48 -1.05
C GLY A 47 22.60 1.84 -0.71
N LEU A 48 21.48 2.41 -1.20
CA LEU A 48 20.14 1.84 -1.02
C LEU A 48 19.77 0.78 -2.08
N GLU A 49 20.53 0.65 -3.18
CA GLU A 49 20.20 -0.28 -4.25
C GLU A 49 20.76 -1.67 -3.98
N PHE A 50 19.87 -2.65 -3.94
CA PHE A 50 20.23 -4.06 -3.84
C PHE A 50 20.79 -4.60 -5.16
N SER A 51 21.78 -5.48 -5.03
CA SER A 51 22.40 -6.23 -6.12
C SER A 51 21.51 -7.38 -6.61
N LEU A 52 21.88 -8.02 -7.71
CA LEU A 52 21.19 -9.22 -8.19
C LEU A 52 21.21 -10.36 -7.17
N GLU A 53 22.33 -10.54 -6.47
CA GLU A 53 22.52 -11.55 -5.44
C GLU A 53 21.59 -11.29 -4.24
N ASP A 54 21.45 -10.02 -3.82
CA ASP A 54 20.49 -9.65 -2.76
C ASP A 54 19.04 -9.95 -3.18
N TYR A 55 18.65 -9.65 -4.42
CA TYR A 55 17.31 -9.99 -4.91
C TYR A 55 17.07 -11.49 -5.04
N LYS A 56 18.10 -12.29 -5.40
CA LYS A 56 18.01 -13.77 -5.38
C LYS A 56 17.82 -14.30 -3.96
N GLU A 57 18.47 -13.68 -2.98
CA GLU A 57 18.27 -14.02 -1.57
C GLU A 57 16.84 -13.67 -1.12
N ILE A 58 16.36 -12.47 -1.45
CA ILE A 58 14.97 -12.03 -1.17
C ILE A 58 13.97 -13.01 -1.79
N ASP A 59 14.14 -13.35 -3.06
CA ASP A 59 13.24 -14.27 -3.77
C ASP A 59 13.19 -15.65 -3.11
N SER A 60 14.37 -16.22 -2.82
CA SER A 60 14.49 -17.51 -2.15
C SER A 60 13.87 -17.49 -0.75
N TYR A 61 14.09 -16.41 -0.01
CA TYR A 61 13.58 -16.26 1.35
C TYR A 61 12.06 -16.10 1.37
N CYS A 62 11.49 -15.26 0.50
CA CYS A 62 10.04 -15.09 0.36
C CYS A 62 9.34 -16.39 -0.05
N LYS A 63 9.94 -17.16 -0.98
CA LYS A 63 9.45 -18.50 -1.35
C LYS A 63 9.44 -19.46 -0.16
N ALA A 64 10.52 -19.50 0.63
CA ALA A 64 10.60 -20.34 1.82
C ALA A 64 9.55 -19.95 2.89
N LYS A 65 9.28 -18.65 3.02
CA LYS A 65 8.29 -18.10 3.96
C LYS A 65 6.86 -18.12 3.43
N LYS A 66 6.65 -18.48 2.16
CA LYS A 66 5.36 -18.49 1.46
C LYS A 66 4.65 -17.13 1.48
N ILE A 67 5.42 -16.05 1.32
CA ILE A 67 4.89 -14.69 1.16
C ILE A 67 5.20 -14.18 -0.24
N MET A 68 4.24 -13.51 -0.87
CA MET A 68 4.47 -12.91 -2.18
C MET A 68 5.45 -11.75 -2.06
N TRP A 69 6.26 -11.55 -3.09
CA TRP A 69 7.07 -10.34 -3.19
C TRP A 69 7.02 -9.77 -4.59
N PHE A 70 7.18 -8.46 -4.67
CA PHE A 70 7.26 -7.72 -5.92
C PHE A 70 8.01 -6.40 -5.69
N ALA A 71 8.19 -5.60 -6.73
CA ALA A 71 8.90 -4.34 -6.64
C ALA A 71 8.20 -3.19 -7.36
N SER A 72 8.50 -1.97 -6.93
CA SER A 72 8.32 -0.77 -7.74
C SER A 72 9.57 -0.52 -8.56
N CYS A 73 9.45 -0.60 -9.88
CA CYS A 73 10.51 -0.29 -10.82
C CYS A 73 10.49 1.21 -11.14
N TRP A 74 11.65 1.86 -11.12
CA TRP A 74 11.76 3.31 -11.35
C TRP A 74 12.26 3.71 -12.74
N ASP A 75 12.61 2.72 -13.55
CA ASP A 75 13.10 2.88 -14.93
C ASP A 75 12.91 1.56 -15.68
N LEU A 76 13.07 1.59 -17.01
CA LEU A 76 12.84 0.43 -17.88
C LEU A 76 13.81 -0.73 -17.59
N ASP A 77 15.08 -0.45 -17.26
CA ASP A 77 16.05 -1.51 -16.94
C ASP A 77 15.66 -2.20 -15.64
N SER A 78 15.09 -1.46 -14.69
CA SER A 78 14.55 -2.04 -13.46
C SER A 78 13.37 -2.97 -13.74
N VAL A 79 12.54 -2.68 -14.75
CA VAL A 79 11.50 -3.63 -15.21
C VAL A 79 12.13 -4.91 -15.73
N ASP A 80 13.10 -4.79 -16.65
CA ASP A 80 13.81 -5.94 -17.22
C ASP A 80 14.52 -6.76 -16.14
N PHE A 81 15.10 -6.07 -15.15
CA PHE A 81 15.75 -6.68 -14.00
C PHE A 81 14.76 -7.51 -13.17
N ILE A 82 13.61 -6.93 -12.82
CA ILE A 82 12.61 -7.60 -11.98
C ILE A 82 11.89 -8.74 -12.72
N GLU A 83 11.74 -8.64 -14.05
CA GLU A 83 11.15 -9.72 -14.87
C GLU A 83 12.03 -10.98 -14.96
N GLN A 84 13.28 -10.95 -14.48
CA GLN A 84 14.08 -12.17 -14.26
C GLN A 84 13.52 -13.04 -13.12
N PHE A 85 12.64 -12.47 -12.30
CA PHE A 85 11.96 -13.14 -11.19
C PHE A 85 10.48 -13.38 -11.52
N ASP A 86 9.91 -14.43 -10.91
CA ASP A 86 8.49 -14.78 -11.05
C ASP A 86 7.61 -13.93 -10.11
N VAL A 87 7.67 -12.61 -10.26
CA VAL A 87 6.85 -11.69 -9.46
C VAL A 87 5.39 -11.67 -9.97
N PRO A 88 4.39 -11.63 -9.08
CA PRO A 88 2.98 -11.75 -9.44
C PRO A 88 2.38 -10.47 -10.03
N CYS A 89 3.00 -9.31 -9.81
CA CYS A 89 2.51 -8.01 -10.25
C CYS A 89 3.63 -6.96 -10.27
N HIS A 90 3.34 -5.80 -10.86
CA HIS A 90 4.21 -4.62 -10.82
C HIS A 90 3.54 -3.48 -10.06
N LYS A 91 4.32 -2.69 -9.31
CA LYS A 91 3.84 -1.44 -8.70
C LYS A 91 4.39 -0.24 -9.44
N VAL A 92 3.50 0.62 -9.93
CA VAL A 92 3.85 1.95 -10.42
C VAL A 92 3.78 2.95 -9.27
N ALA A 93 4.92 3.58 -8.98
CA ALA A 93 4.99 4.67 -8.01
C ALA A 93 4.25 5.90 -8.55
N SER A 94 3.66 6.69 -7.67
CA SER A 94 2.96 7.93 -8.01
C SER A 94 3.73 8.87 -8.93
N ALA A 95 5.05 8.96 -8.77
CA ALA A 95 5.91 9.81 -9.58
C ALA A 95 6.00 9.39 -11.06
N LEU A 96 5.58 8.16 -11.39
CA LEU A 96 5.65 7.57 -12.73
C LEU A 96 4.27 7.41 -13.39
N LEU A 97 3.21 7.93 -12.77
CA LEU A 97 1.86 7.82 -13.32
C LEU A 97 1.74 8.50 -14.69
N THR A 98 2.50 9.57 -14.93
CA THR A 98 2.47 10.34 -16.18
C THR A 98 3.53 9.90 -17.19
N ASP A 99 4.27 8.82 -16.90
CA ASP A 99 5.30 8.28 -17.78
C ASP A 99 4.71 7.20 -18.70
N ASP A 100 4.18 7.63 -19.85
CA ASP A 100 3.54 6.74 -20.83
C ASP A 100 4.46 5.61 -21.32
N GLU A 101 5.77 5.86 -21.44
CA GLU A 101 6.73 4.84 -21.87
C GLU A 101 6.85 3.73 -20.82
N MET A 102 6.97 4.12 -19.55
CA MET A 102 6.97 3.18 -18.43
C MET A 102 5.66 2.39 -18.33
N LEU A 103 4.51 3.07 -18.46
CA LEU A 103 3.19 2.43 -18.42
C LEU A 103 3.04 1.39 -19.54
N LEU A 104 3.43 1.75 -20.77
CA LEU A 104 3.38 0.83 -21.92
C LEU A 104 4.37 -0.35 -21.75
N ARG A 105 5.56 -0.12 -21.19
CA ARG A 105 6.53 -1.18 -20.91
C ARG A 105 5.98 -2.20 -19.92
N LEU A 106 5.32 -1.74 -18.86
CA LEU A 106 4.71 -2.60 -17.85
C LEU A 106 3.48 -3.32 -18.40
N LYS A 107 2.63 -2.64 -19.17
CA LYS A 107 1.47 -3.29 -19.83
C LYS A 107 1.88 -4.48 -20.68
N LYS A 108 3.01 -4.38 -21.41
CA LYS A 108 3.55 -5.48 -22.24
C LYS A 108 3.94 -6.74 -21.44
N THR A 109 4.13 -6.64 -20.13
CA THR A 109 4.38 -7.82 -19.28
C THR A 109 3.15 -8.70 -19.10
N ASN A 110 1.94 -8.18 -19.39
CA ASN A 110 0.64 -8.82 -19.14
C ASN A 110 0.41 -9.24 -17.67
N LYS A 111 1.20 -8.72 -16.74
CA LYS A 111 1.01 -8.92 -15.30
C LYS A 111 0.08 -7.84 -14.74
N PRO A 112 -0.64 -8.11 -13.63
CA PRO A 112 -1.37 -7.09 -12.89
C PRO A 112 -0.48 -5.90 -12.51
N ILE A 113 -1.03 -4.70 -12.63
CA ILE A 113 -0.38 -3.43 -12.30
C ILE A 113 -1.09 -2.79 -11.12
N LEU A 114 -0.32 -2.41 -10.12
CA LEU A 114 -0.78 -1.64 -8.97
C LEU A 114 -0.32 -0.17 -9.18
N LEU A 115 -1.23 0.74 -9.51
CA LEU A 115 -0.90 2.13 -9.88
C LEU A 115 -1.26 3.08 -8.73
N SER A 116 -0.27 3.69 -8.07
CA SER A 116 -0.53 4.77 -7.09
C SER A 116 -0.81 6.10 -7.78
N THR A 117 -1.76 6.87 -7.25
CA THR A 117 -2.25 8.12 -7.88
C THR A 117 -2.00 9.39 -7.06
N GLY A 118 -1.16 9.32 -6.01
CA GLY A 118 -0.74 10.52 -5.31
C GLY A 118 0.00 11.51 -6.23
N MET A 119 -0.13 12.80 -5.95
CA MET A 119 0.38 13.90 -6.80
C MET A 119 -0.32 14.05 -8.15
N SER A 120 -1.42 13.33 -8.41
CA SER A 120 -2.08 13.35 -9.72
C SER A 120 -3.49 13.93 -9.68
N SER A 121 -3.87 14.65 -10.73
CA SER A 121 -5.26 15.07 -10.98
C SER A 121 -6.09 13.92 -11.53
N MET A 122 -7.42 14.06 -11.52
CA MET A 122 -8.30 13.10 -12.19
C MET A 122 -8.06 13.02 -13.70
N GLU A 123 -7.63 14.11 -14.35
CA GLU A 123 -7.30 14.05 -15.79
C GLU A 123 -6.06 13.21 -16.06
N GLU A 124 -5.03 13.33 -15.21
CA GLU A 124 -3.81 12.53 -15.32
C GLU A 124 -4.11 11.05 -15.06
N ILE A 125 -4.94 10.73 -14.07
CA ILE A 125 -5.38 9.35 -13.81
C ILE A 125 -6.13 8.79 -15.02
N ARG A 126 -7.09 9.54 -15.60
CA ARG A 126 -7.79 9.13 -16.82
C ARG A 126 -6.83 8.88 -17.97
N HIS A 127 -5.82 9.73 -18.14
CA HIS A 127 -4.80 9.56 -19.17
C HIS A 127 -4.02 8.26 -18.97
N ALA A 128 -3.51 8.01 -17.76
CA ALA A 128 -2.82 6.77 -17.42
C ALA A 128 -3.67 5.53 -17.72
N LEU A 129 -4.98 5.58 -17.44
CA LEU A 129 -5.90 4.47 -17.75
C LEU A 129 -6.17 4.30 -19.24
N LYS A 130 -6.15 5.38 -20.05
CA LYS A 130 -6.20 5.24 -21.51
C LYS A 130 -4.98 4.51 -22.07
N VAL A 131 -3.82 4.69 -21.44
CA VAL A 131 -2.57 4.00 -21.83
C VAL A 131 -2.58 2.54 -21.35
N LEU A 132 -2.88 2.32 -20.07
CA LEU A 132 -2.81 0.99 -19.43
C LEU A 132 -3.98 0.07 -19.77
N GLY A 133 -5.20 0.59 -19.93
CA GLY A 133 -6.41 -0.21 -19.80
C GLY A 133 -6.76 -0.50 -18.33
N GLU A 134 -7.91 -1.13 -18.11
CA GLU A 134 -8.48 -1.38 -16.76
C GLU A 134 -8.47 -2.86 -16.38
N GLU A 135 -8.24 -3.78 -17.33
CA GLU A 135 -8.44 -5.22 -17.18
C GLU A 135 -7.48 -5.88 -16.17
N ASN A 136 -6.26 -5.39 -16.06
CA ASN A 136 -5.20 -5.91 -15.18
C ASN A 136 -4.67 -4.82 -14.25
N LEU A 137 -5.55 -3.94 -13.78
CA LEU A 137 -5.18 -2.75 -13.01
C LEU A 137 -5.81 -2.75 -11.62
N VAL A 138 -5.08 -2.24 -10.63
CA VAL A 138 -5.64 -1.76 -9.36
C VAL A 138 -5.11 -0.36 -9.13
N ILE A 139 -6.01 0.61 -8.94
CA ILE A 139 -5.63 2.00 -8.63
C ILE A 139 -5.50 2.17 -7.12
N PHE A 140 -4.47 2.85 -6.64
CA PHE A 140 -4.27 3.14 -5.23
C PHE A 140 -4.46 4.63 -4.96
N HIS A 141 -5.51 4.97 -4.19
CA HIS A 141 -5.62 6.29 -3.58
C HIS A 141 -4.45 6.53 -2.63
N CYS A 142 -3.82 7.70 -2.72
CA CYS A 142 -2.58 8.00 -2.04
C CYS A 142 -2.35 9.52 -1.95
N THR A 143 -1.72 9.97 -0.87
CA THR A 143 -1.14 11.32 -0.77
C THR A 143 0.36 11.17 -0.53
N SER A 144 1.20 11.78 -1.38
CA SER A 144 2.65 11.53 -1.42
C SER A 144 3.45 12.46 -0.50
N THR A 145 2.96 12.70 0.72
CA THR A 145 3.68 13.40 1.78
C THR A 145 4.02 12.41 2.90
N TYR A 146 5.24 12.49 3.44
CA TYR A 146 5.81 11.45 4.32
C TYR A 146 6.28 12.07 5.64
N PRO A 147 5.47 12.09 6.72
CA PRO A 147 4.12 11.53 6.80
C PRO A 147 3.03 12.47 6.27
N THR A 148 1.90 11.90 5.84
CA THR A 148 0.71 12.65 5.42
C THR A 148 -0.09 13.12 6.64
N GLU A 149 -0.47 14.39 6.64
CA GLU A 149 -1.35 14.97 7.66
C GLU A 149 -2.79 14.48 7.47
N HIS A 150 -3.51 14.19 8.56
CA HIS A 150 -4.85 13.56 8.48
C HIS A 150 -5.85 14.35 7.62
N LYS A 151 -5.77 15.68 7.63
CA LYS A 151 -6.62 16.57 6.83
C LYS A 151 -6.39 16.45 5.31
N GLU A 152 -5.26 15.88 4.88
CA GLU A 152 -4.84 15.75 3.48
C GLU A 152 -5.08 14.34 2.93
N ILE A 153 -5.54 13.40 3.76
CA ILE A 153 -5.75 12.00 3.35
C ILE A 153 -6.97 11.86 2.45
N ASN A 154 -8.07 12.53 2.78
CA ASN A 154 -9.31 12.54 1.99
C ASN A 154 -9.76 11.15 1.48
N LEU A 155 -10.06 10.20 2.38
CA LEU A 155 -10.41 8.83 1.99
C LEU A 155 -11.65 8.69 1.10
N ARG A 156 -12.53 9.70 1.04
CA ARG A 156 -13.69 9.70 0.14
C ARG A 156 -13.30 9.67 -1.35
N VAL A 157 -12.05 10.00 -1.69
CA VAL A 157 -11.51 9.79 -3.04
C VAL A 157 -11.59 8.32 -3.46
N ILE A 158 -11.50 7.36 -2.53
CA ILE A 158 -11.71 5.93 -2.84
C ILE A 158 -13.09 5.71 -3.46
N GLU A 159 -14.13 6.34 -2.91
CA GLU A 159 -15.50 6.23 -3.43
C GLU A 159 -15.64 6.90 -4.80
N GLU A 160 -14.99 8.05 -5.01
CA GLU A 160 -14.97 8.75 -6.30
C GLU A 160 -14.27 7.92 -7.38
N LEU A 161 -13.10 7.35 -7.08
CA LEU A 161 -12.38 6.46 -8.00
C LEU A 161 -13.20 5.22 -8.36
N ARG A 162 -13.92 4.64 -7.37
CA ARG A 162 -14.81 3.49 -7.61
C ARG A 162 -16.03 3.82 -8.47
N LYS A 163 -16.49 5.07 -8.47
CA LYS A 163 -17.59 5.53 -9.35
C LYS A 163 -17.10 5.73 -10.78
N GLU A 164 -15.87 6.19 -10.94
CA GLU A 164 -15.34 6.58 -12.26
C GLU A 164 -14.72 5.41 -13.02
N PHE A 165 -14.05 4.48 -12.33
CA PHE A 165 -13.29 3.40 -12.96
C PHE A 165 -13.84 2.03 -12.58
N ASN A 166 -13.72 1.05 -13.49
CA ASN A 166 -14.21 -0.32 -13.31
C ASN A 166 -13.18 -1.23 -12.65
N CYS A 167 -11.93 -0.80 -12.57
CA CYS A 167 -10.86 -1.55 -11.90
C CYS A 167 -10.96 -1.46 -10.36
N PRO A 168 -10.45 -2.47 -9.62
CA PRO A 168 -10.40 -2.41 -8.16
C PRO A 168 -9.60 -1.22 -7.65
N ILE A 169 -10.02 -0.68 -6.50
CA ILE A 169 -9.36 0.44 -5.84
C ILE A 169 -8.70 -0.05 -4.55
N GLY A 170 -7.44 0.30 -4.33
CA GLY A 170 -6.68 0.11 -3.11
C GLY A 170 -6.33 1.45 -2.43
N TYR A 171 -5.57 1.37 -1.36
CA TYR A 171 -5.10 2.52 -0.58
C TYR A 171 -3.61 2.37 -0.28
N SER A 172 -2.83 3.42 -0.55
CA SER A 172 -1.41 3.50 -0.19
C SER A 172 -1.23 4.60 0.84
N GLY A 173 -0.92 4.22 2.07
CA GLY A 173 -0.89 5.11 3.22
C GLY A 173 0.53 5.56 3.60
N HIS A 174 0.66 6.86 3.85
CA HIS A 174 1.87 7.48 4.41
C HIS A 174 1.57 8.27 5.69
N GLU A 175 0.41 8.06 6.28
CA GLU A 175 -0.09 8.78 7.45
C GLU A 175 0.52 8.30 8.77
N LYS A 176 0.39 9.12 9.82
CA LYS A 176 0.62 8.65 11.19
C LYS A 176 -0.58 7.86 11.69
N GLY A 177 -0.30 6.75 12.38
CA GLY A 177 -1.33 5.88 12.96
C GLY A 177 -1.96 4.93 11.94
N LEU A 178 -3.02 4.24 12.37
CA LEU A 178 -3.64 3.12 11.64
C LEU A 178 -5.05 3.43 11.13
N LEU A 179 -5.69 4.45 11.71
CA LEU A 179 -7.10 4.75 11.48
C LEU A 179 -7.43 4.89 9.98
N PRO A 180 -6.66 5.64 9.16
CA PRO A 180 -7.01 5.80 7.75
C PRO A 180 -6.86 4.51 6.94
N SER A 181 -5.81 3.74 7.21
CA SER A 181 -5.61 2.40 6.65
C SER A 181 -6.79 1.47 6.93
N ILE A 182 -7.32 1.45 8.16
CA ILE A 182 -8.48 0.62 8.53
C ILE A 182 -9.77 1.12 7.86
N LEU A 183 -10.03 2.44 7.90
CA LEU A 183 -11.23 3.04 7.30
C LEU A 183 -11.27 2.90 5.78
N SER A 184 -10.11 2.87 5.11
CA SER A 184 -10.02 2.71 3.67
C SER A 184 -10.72 1.43 3.18
N VAL A 185 -10.62 0.34 3.95
CA VAL A 185 -11.24 -0.95 3.64
C VAL A 185 -12.77 -0.84 3.67
N GLN A 186 -13.32 -0.13 4.66
CA GLN A 186 -14.76 0.12 4.73
C GLN A 186 -15.28 0.94 3.55
N LEU A 187 -14.45 1.83 3.01
CA LEU A 187 -14.78 2.63 1.82
C LEU A 187 -14.58 1.86 0.51
N GLY A 188 -14.23 0.58 0.58
CA GLY A 188 -14.12 -0.31 -0.55
C GLY A 188 -12.71 -0.47 -1.12
N ALA A 189 -11.67 -0.09 -0.37
CA ALA A 189 -10.30 -0.45 -0.73
C ALA A 189 -10.11 -1.98 -0.64
N CYS A 190 -9.65 -2.61 -1.72
CA CYS A 190 -9.39 -4.05 -1.79
C CYS A 190 -7.95 -4.44 -1.43
N SER A 191 -7.06 -3.46 -1.29
CA SER A 191 -5.65 -3.63 -0.94
C SER A 191 -5.17 -2.42 -0.14
N VAL A 192 -4.36 -2.64 0.89
CA VAL A 192 -3.78 -1.59 1.73
C VAL A 192 -2.25 -1.73 1.73
N GLU A 193 -1.55 -0.67 1.36
CA GLU A 193 -0.09 -0.59 1.34
C GLU A 193 0.41 0.39 2.40
N ARG A 194 1.42 -0.02 3.18
CA ARG A 194 2.12 0.81 4.16
C ARG A 194 3.61 0.50 4.14
N HIS A 195 4.44 1.53 4.33
CA HIS A 195 5.85 1.33 4.66
C HIS A 195 5.97 0.63 6.03
N ILE A 196 6.98 -0.21 6.19
CA ILE A 196 7.25 -0.93 7.44
C ILE A 196 8.71 -0.72 7.84
N THR A 197 9.00 -0.83 9.12
CA THR A 197 10.36 -0.78 9.68
C THR A 197 10.44 -1.68 10.90
N ILE A 198 11.65 -2.00 11.35
CA ILE A 198 11.86 -2.67 12.64
C ILE A 198 11.93 -1.66 13.80
N ASP A 199 12.35 -0.42 13.50
CA ASP A 199 12.53 0.65 14.48
C ASP A 199 12.55 2.01 13.73
N ARG A 200 11.65 2.91 14.10
CA ARG A 200 11.50 4.25 13.49
C ARG A 200 12.62 5.22 13.85
N THR A 201 13.45 4.89 14.84
CA THR A 201 14.61 5.69 15.23
C THR A 201 15.83 5.41 14.36
N LEU A 202 15.78 4.34 13.55
CA LEU A 202 16.81 4.05 12.57
C LEU A 202 16.92 5.17 11.54
N TRP A 203 18.07 5.20 10.86
CA TRP A 203 18.31 6.17 9.80
C TRP A 203 17.39 5.90 8.58
N GLY A 204 16.88 6.96 7.95
CA GLY A 204 16.09 6.89 6.71
C GLY A 204 14.94 7.89 6.67
N SER A 205 14.62 8.41 5.48
CA SER A 205 13.56 9.43 5.30
C SER A 205 12.16 8.90 5.59
N ASP A 206 11.92 7.62 5.32
CA ASP A 206 10.57 7.05 5.33
C ASP A 206 10.20 6.46 6.69
N GLN A 207 11.12 6.50 7.65
CA GLN A 207 10.97 5.90 8.98
C GLN A 207 9.77 6.49 9.71
N ALA A 208 9.59 7.82 9.67
CA ALA A 208 8.49 8.50 10.33
C ALA A 208 7.09 8.10 9.82
N ALA A 209 6.98 7.66 8.56
CA ALA A 209 5.73 7.20 7.94
C ALA A 209 5.54 5.67 8.03
N SER A 210 6.60 4.93 8.38
CA SER A 210 6.63 3.46 8.42
C SER A 210 5.94 2.90 9.66
N LEU A 211 5.41 1.68 9.60
CA LEU A 211 4.87 0.95 10.75
C LEU A 211 5.95 0.02 11.34
N GLU A 212 6.13 0.10 12.66
CA GLU A 212 6.88 -0.91 13.43
C GLU A 212 6.06 -2.20 13.58
N PRO A 213 6.68 -3.32 14.00
CA PRO A 213 6.03 -4.63 14.03
C PRO A 213 4.69 -4.65 14.77
N GLU A 214 4.58 -3.97 15.91
CA GLU A 214 3.32 -3.90 16.65
C GLU A 214 2.23 -3.14 15.88
N GLY A 215 2.59 -2.01 15.27
CA GLY A 215 1.66 -1.23 14.45
C GLY A 215 1.16 -2.02 13.24
N LEU A 216 2.07 -2.75 12.58
CA LEU A 216 1.74 -3.62 11.45
C LEU A 216 0.78 -4.74 11.86
N ARG A 217 1.05 -5.44 12.96
CA ARG A 217 0.17 -6.49 13.51
C ARG A 217 -1.22 -5.98 13.82
N ARG A 218 -1.31 -4.84 14.51
CA ARG A 218 -2.59 -4.21 14.85
C ARG A 218 -3.36 -3.83 13.58
N MET A 219 -2.70 -3.27 12.58
CA MET A 219 -3.33 -2.91 11.31
C MET A 219 -3.89 -4.14 10.59
N VAL A 220 -3.09 -5.19 10.41
CA VAL A 220 -3.55 -6.41 9.70
C VAL A 220 -4.70 -7.08 10.46
N ARG A 221 -4.60 -7.20 11.79
CA ARG A 221 -5.69 -7.72 12.63
C ARG A 221 -6.96 -6.89 12.43
N ASP A 222 -6.88 -5.58 12.61
CA ASP A 222 -8.06 -4.71 12.59
C ASP A 222 -8.72 -4.69 11.21
N ILE A 223 -7.93 -4.65 10.12
CA ILE A 223 -8.44 -4.77 8.74
C ILE A 223 -9.23 -6.08 8.55
N ARG A 224 -8.72 -7.20 9.05
CA ARG A 224 -9.39 -8.52 8.91
C ARG A 224 -10.68 -8.60 9.73
N GLU A 225 -10.73 -7.91 10.87
CA GLU A 225 -11.93 -7.84 11.72
C GLU A 225 -13.00 -6.90 11.17
N VAL A 226 -12.68 -5.93 10.30
CA VAL A 226 -13.64 -4.95 9.76
C VAL A 226 -14.92 -5.63 9.27
N LYS A 227 -14.80 -6.65 8.41
CA LYS A 227 -15.98 -7.36 7.85
C LYS A 227 -16.81 -8.07 8.92
N VAL A 228 -16.16 -8.63 9.93
CA VAL A 228 -16.84 -9.33 11.05
C VAL A 228 -17.61 -8.32 11.90
N VAL A 229 -16.97 -7.21 12.24
CA VAL A 229 -17.54 -6.16 13.09
C VAL A 229 -18.71 -5.43 12.42
N LEU A 230 -18.64 -5.20 11.11
CA LEU A 230 -19.75 -4.60 10.35
C LEU A 230 -21.00 -5.49 10.33
N GLY A 231 -20.81 -6.81 10.31
CA GLY A 231 -21.91 -7.78 10.28
C GLY A 231 -22.78 -7.67 9.02
N ASP A 232 -24.05 -8.09 9.15
CA ASP A 232 -25.02 -8.10 8.05
C ASP A 232 -26.10 -7.00 8.16
N GLY A 233 -25.94 -6.09 9.12
CA GLY A 233 -26.88 -5.00 9.38
C GLY A 233 -28.19 -5.41 10.05
N LYS A 234 -28.39 -6.69 10.42
CA LYS A 234 -29.62 -7.14 11.09
C LYS A 234 -29.52 -6.93 12.60
N LYS A 235 -30.44 -6.14 13.15
CA LYS A 235 -30.55 -5.95 14.60
C LYS A 235 -31.21 -7.16 15.25
N ILE A 236 -30.42 -7.95 15.96
CA ILE A 236 -30.89 -9.07 16.78
C ILE A 236 -30.55 -8.84 18.25
N VAL A 237 -31.24 -9.58 19.13
CA VAL A 237 -30.86 -9.71 20.54
C VAL A 237 -30.17 -11.04 20.69
N TYR A 238 -28.90 -11.02 21.08
CA TYR A 238 -28.10 -12.23 21.21
C TYR A 238 -28.47 -13.00 22.48
N ASP A 239 -28.24 -14.32 22.49
CA ASP A 239 -28.48 -15.16 23.67
C ASP A 239 -27.72 -14.66 24.91
N SER A 240 -26.51 -14.12 24.70
CA SER A 240 -25.69 -13.49 25.74
C SER A 240 -26.32 -12.22 26.32
N GLU A 241 -27.20 -11.54 25.58
CA GLU A 241 -27.93 -10.36 26.04
C GLU A 241 -29.20 -10.73 26.82
N LEU A 242 -29.76 -11.94 26.67
CA LEU A 242 -31.04 -12.31 27.30
C LEU A 242 -31.05 -12.19 28.84
N PRO A 243 -29.99 -12.64 29.57
CA PRO A 243 -29.93 -12.45 31.03
C PRO A 243 -29.83 -10.97 31.43
N VAL A 244 -29.02 -10.18 30.70
CA VAL A 244 -28.84 -8.75 30.94
C VAL A 244 -30.15 -8.00 30.67
N ARG A 245 -30.83 -8.36 29.59
CA ARG A 245 -32.15 -7.85 29.21
C ARG A 245 -33.18 -8.13 30.30
N LYS A 246 -33.24 -9.35 30.83
CA LYS A 246 -34.15 -9.73 31.93
C LYS A 246 -33.87 -8.94 33.21
N LYS A 247 -32.59 -8.72 33.53
CA LYS A 247 -32.16 -7.98 34.73
C LYS A 247 -32.47 -6.49 34.65
N LEU A 248 -32.23 -5.86 33.50
CA LEU A 248 -32.22 -4.39 33.39
C LEU A 248 -33.51 -3.79 32.81
N ARG A 249 -34.31 -4.55 32.03
CA ARG A 249 -35.58 -4.03 31.51
C ARG A 249 -36.64 -3.99 32.60
N LYS A 250 -37.10 -2.79 32.95
CA LYS A 250 -38.11 -2.54 33.98
C LYS A 250 -39.52 -3.02 33.61
N THR A 251 -39.81 -3.17 32.32
CA THR A 251 -41.08 -3.69 31.82
C THR A 251 -40.85 -4.60 30.62
N SER A 252 -41.61 -5.70 30.56
CA SER A 252 -41.71 -6.57 29.38
C SER A 252 -42.77 -6.09 28.39
N LYS A 253 -43.62 -5.12 28.77
CA LYS A 253 -44.60 -4.48 27.90
C LYS A 253 -43.92 -3.39 27.07
N VAL A 254 -43.14 -3.80 26.09
CA VAL A 254 -42.87 -2.95 24.93
C VAL A 254 -43.86 -3.41 23.88
N LEU A 255 -44.89 -2.61 23.62
CA LEU A 255 -45.78 -2.78 22.48
C LEU A 255 -44.93 -2.58 21.23
N VAL A 256 -44.37 -3.67 20.70
CA VAL A 256 -43.99 -3.69 19.29
C VAL A 256 -45.31 -3.96 18.59
N GLU A 257 -45.95 -2.90 18.11
CA GLU A 257 -47.06 -3.07 17.17
C GLU A 257 -46.52 -3.89 16.01
N ASN A 258 -47.12 -5.05 15.78
CA ASN A 258 -46.81 -5.89 14.63
C ASN A 258 -47.16 -5.08 13.38
N VAL A 259 -46.14 -4.53 12.72
CA VAL A 259 -46.23 -4.02 11.34
C VAL A 259 -45.89 -5.15 10.40
#